data_AF-A0AA50Q3Q6-F1
#
_entry.id   AF-A0AA50Q3Q6-F1
#
_cell.length_a   1.000
_cell.length_b   1.000
_cell.length_c   1.000
_cell.angle_alpha   90.00
_cell.angle_beta   90.00
_cell.angle_gamma   90.00
#
_symmetry.space_group_name_H-M   'P 1'
#
loop_
_entity.id
_entity.type
_entity.pdbx_description
1 polymer ?
#
loop_
_entity_poly.entity_id
_entity_poly.type
_entity_poly.pdbx_seq_one_letter_code
_entity_poly.pdbx_strand_id
1 'polypeptide(L)'
;MIEEQQNNPLHGLKLETMITELVDFYGWKILYAALKLGCFNTNPTIEACIIFLKKTEWAREKVENFYLYRFKRMPKAVGEQFDLKPRERGFASGIAPRKPMELTIESIAKMQAQASAEYEAGNKRPNSGYGSGKSFGNGSGKSSGKKPTGGRGTGSGYASSNSNSQRRSELRNEPRNDSRMAERSGPSPSTDDNDPWGTKRG
;
A
#
# COMPACT_ATOMS: atom_id res chain seq x y z
N MET A 1 22.43 -8.17 1.91
CA MET A 1 21.06 -8.24 2.45
C MET A 1 20.99 -8.33 3.99
N ILE A 2 21.94 -8.97 4.71
CA ILE A 2 21.95 -8.96 6.19
C ILE A 2 22.76 -7.78 6.76
N GLU A 3 23.88 -7.42 6.13
CA GLU A 3 24.73 -6.28 6.57
C GLU A 3 23.98 -4.94 6.56
N GLU A 4 23.02 -4.77 5.64
CA GLU A 4 22.19 -3.56 5.57
C GLU A 4 21.14 -3.52 6.69
N GLN A 5 20.66 -4.68 7.17
CA GLN A 5 19.74 -4.78 8.31
C GLN A 5 20.43 -4.43 9.63
N GLN A 6 21.72 -4.75 9.78
CA GLN A 6 22.51 -4.36 10.96
C GLN A 6 22.60 -2.84 11.15
N ASN A 7 22.46 -2.06 10.08
CA ASN A 7 22.49 -0.59 10.14
C ASN A 7 21.16 0.03 10.62
N ASN A 8 20.15 -0.77 10.93
CA ASN A 8 18.89 -0.26 11.44
C ASN A 8 19.01 0.15 12.92
N PRO A 9 18.72 1.41 13.28
CA PRO A 9 18.81 1.87 14.68
C PRO A 9 17.78 1.22 15.62
N LEU A 10 16.82 0.45 15.09
CA LEU A 10 15.89 -0.36 15.89
C LEU A 10 16.48 -1.73 16.27
N HIS A 11 17.57 -2.17 15.62
CA HIS A 11 18.16 -3.47 15.89
C HIS A 11 18.80 -3.49 17.29
N GLY A 12 18.36 -4.40 18.15
CA GLY A 12 18.78 -4.47 19.56
C GLY A 12 18.12 -3.44 20.50
N LEU A 13 17.31 -2.52 19.98
CA LEU A 13 16.64 -1.51 20.79
C LEU A 13 15.35 -2.06 21.43
N LYS A 14 15.29 -2.00 22.77
CA LYS A 14 14.14 -2.45 23.55
C LYS A 14 12.95 -1.50 23.38
N LEU A 15 11.75 -2.07 23.33
CA LEU A 15 10.50 -1.31 23.20
C LEU A 15 10.31 -0.29 24.34
N GLU A 16 10.72 -0.65 25.55
CA GLU A 16 10.69 0.23 26.72
C GLU A 16 11.57 1.47 26.54
N THR A 17 12.82 1.28 26.10
CA THR A 17 13.75 2.37 25.81
C THR A 17 13.19 3.30 24.73
N MET A 18 12.63 2.72 23.66
CA MET A 18 12.03 3.50 22.57
C MET A 18 10.90 4.42 23.07
N ILE A 19 9.97 3.87 23.85
CA ILE A 19 8.82 4.62 24.36
C ILE A 19 9.29 5.69 25.33
N THR A 20 10.25 5.36 26.21
CA THR A 20 10.80 6.30 27.18
C THR A 20 11.42 7.51 26.48
N GLU A 21 12.26 7.29 25.46
CA GLU A 21 12.85 8.38 24.68
C GLU A 21 11.80 9.23 23.95
N LEU A 22 10.76 8.61 23.40
CA LEU A 22 9.68 9.32 22.73
C LEU A 22 8.87 10.19 23.69
N VAL A 23 8.57 9.66 24.87
CA VAL A 23 7.79 10.37 25.90
C VAL A 23 8.60 11.49 26.52
N ASP A 24 9.88 11.27 26.77
CA ASP A 24 10.78 12.28 27.33
C ASP A 24 10.91 13.49 26.39
N PHE A 25 11.01 13.25 25.08
CA PHE A 25 11.16 14.33 24.10
C PHE A 25 9.84 15.00 23.69
N TYR A 26 8.77 14.24 23.43
CA TYR A 26 7.50 14.79 22.89
C TYR A 26 6.39 14.91 23.92
N GLY A 27 6.41 14.09 24.96
CA GLY A 27 5.29 13.94 25.88
C GLY A 27 4.06 13.23 25.29
N TRP A 28 3.16 12.82 26.17
CA TRP A 28 2.01 11.98 25.83
C TRP A 28 1.01 12.64 24.87
N LYS A 29 0.71 13.93 25.07
CA LYS A 29 -0.29 14.67 24.27
C LYS A 29 0.10 14.77 22.79
N ILE A 30 1.37 15.06 22.52
CA ILE A 30 1.89 15.21 21.16
C ILE A 30 1.94 13.84 20.47
N LEU A 31 2.38 12.80 21.19
CA LEU A 31 2.37 11.43 20.68
C LEU A 31 0.95 10.96 20.34
N TYR A 32 -0.04 11.25 21.17
CA TYR A 32 -1.43 10.94 20.86
C TYR A 32 -1.94 11.71 19.65
N ALA A 33 -1.64 13.00 19.53
CA ALA A 33 -2.04 13.80 18.36
C ALA A 33 -1.41 13.27 17.04
N ALA A 34 -0.15 12.82 17.10
CA ALA A 34 0.58 12.30 15.96
C ALA A 34 0.14 10.88 15.56
N LEU A 35 0.02 9.98 16.53
CA LEU A 35 -0.18 8.54 16.28
C LEU A 35 -1.65 8.10 16.41
N LYS A 36 -2.46 8.85 17.17
CA LYS A 36 -3.85 8.54 17.52
C LYS A 36 -4.03 7.12 18.08
N LEU A 37 -3.08 6.68 18.92
CA LEU A 37 -3.13 5.38 19.59
C LEU A 37 -3.71 5.52 21.00
N GLY A 38 -4.64 4.64 21.37
CA GLY A 38 -5.35 4.72 22.65
C GLY A 38 -4.45 4.65 23.89
N CYS A 39 -3.34 3.91 23.82
CA CYS A 39 -2.39 3.78 24.93
C CYS A 39 -1.73 5.10 25.36
N PHE A 40 -1.68 6.11 24.47
CA PHE A 40 -1.13 7.43 24.79
C PHE A 40 -2.18 8.43 25.30
N ASN A 41 -3.46 8.04 25.35
CA ASN A 41 -4.56 8.90 25.78
C ASN A 41 -5.14 8.46 27.13
N THR A 42 -5.46 7.17 27.26
CA THR A 42 -6.14 6.65 28.45
C THR A 42 -5.12 6.17 29.48
N ASN A 43 -4.94 6.94 30.56
CA ASN A 43 -3.98 6.65 31.65
C ASN A 43 -2.60 6.23 31.12
N PRO A 44 -1.90 7.14 30.43
CA PRO A 44 -0.66 6.79 29.75
C PRO A 44 0.44 6.44 30.76
N THR A 45 0.81 5.17 30.82
CA THR A 45 1.99 4.68 31.52
C THR A 45 2.88 3.91 30.56
N ILE A 46 4.19 3.91 30.82
CA ILE A 46 5.17 3.20 29.97
C ILE A 46 4.83 1.71 29.91
N GLU A 47 4.54 1.09 31.05
CA GLU A 47 4.20 -0.33 31.14
C GLU A 47 2.92 -0.69 30.38
N ALA A 48 1.85 0.11 30.52
CA ALA A 48 0.60 -0.13 29.79
C ALA A 48 0.81 0.01 28.28
N CYS A 49 1.61 0.98 27.84
CA CYS A 49 1.99 1.12 26.44
C CYS A 49 2.77 -0.10 25.93
N ILE A 50 3.73 -0.62 26.70
CA ILE A 50 4.49 -1.81 26.33
C ILE A 50 3.57 -3.02 26.17
N ILE A 51 2.67 -3.26 27.13
CA ILE A 51 1.72 -4.38 27.08
C ILE A 51 0.82 -4.26 25.85
N PHE A 52 0.32 -3.06 25.57
CA PHE A 52 -0.51 -2.78 24.39
C PHE A 52 0.26 -3.06 23.09
N LEU A 53 1.45 -2.49 22.93
CA LEU A 53 2.28 -2.66 21.72
C LEU A 53 2.83 -4.09 21.58
N LYS A 54 2.91 -4.85 22.67
CA LYS A 54 3.20 -6.29 22.63
C LYS A 54 2.05 -7.08 21.99
N LYS A 55 0.81 -6.75 22.32
CA LYS A 55 -0.41 -7.41 21.81
C LYS A 55 -0.81 -6.94 20.42
N THR A 56 -0.48 -5.70 20.05
CA THR A 56 -0.95 -5.06 18.82
C THR A 56 0.22 -4.73 17.90
N GLU A 57 0.59 -5.70 17.04
CA GLU A 57 1.77 -5.59 16.17
C GLU A 57 1.73 -4.38 15.23
N TRP A 58 0.61 -4.15 14.55
CA TRP A 58 0.46 -2.99 13.64
C TRP A 58 0.69 -1.65 14.37
N ALA A 59 0.32 -1.57 15.66
CA ALA A 59 0.54 -0.37 16.45
C ALA A 59 2.02 -0.21 16.82
N ARG A 60 2.71 -1.32 17.11
CA ARG A 60 4.16 -1.34 17.31
C ARG A 60 4.89 -0.85 16.07
N GLU A 61 4.56 -1.39 14.90
CA GLU A 61 5.15 -0.98 13.63
C GLU A 61 4.89 0.51 13.35
N LYS A 62 3.72 1.03 13.71
CA LYS A 62 3.40 2.45 13.58
C LYS A 62 4.29 3.33 14.47
N VAL A 63 4.53 2.92 15.72
CA VAL A 63 5.43 3.64 16.65
C VAL A 63 6.88 3.55 16.16
N GLU A 64 7.33 2.40 15.68
CA GLU A 64 8.68 2.19 15.16
C GLU A 64 8.94 3.04 13.91
N ASN A 65 7.98 3.10 12.98
CA ASN A 65 8.04 4.00 11.84
C ASN A 65 8.16 5.47 12.27
N PHE A 66 7.38 5.88 13.26
CA PHE A 66 7.44 7.23 13.80
C PHE A 66 8.81 7.51 14.42
N TYR A 67 9.36 6.57 15.19
CA TYR A 67 10.68 6.68 15.78
C TYR A 67 11.77 6.83 14.71
N LEU A 68 11.75 5.99 13.67
CA LEU A 68 12.72 6.08 12.57
C LEU A 68 12.67 7.43 11.85
N TYR A 69 11.49 7.88 11.43
CA TYR A 69 11.36 9.01 10.52
C TYR A 69 11.29 10.37 11.22
N ARG A 70 10.71 10.44 12.42
CA ARG A 70 10.57 11.71 13.15
C ARG A 70 11.63 11.88 14.22
N PHE A 71 11.95 10.82 14.96
CA PHE A 71 12.91 10.90 16.06
C PHE A 71 14.36 10.70 15.59
N LYS A 72 14.65 9.69 14.76
CA LYS A 72 15.99 9.46 14.21
C LYS A 72 16.23 10.12 12.84
N ARG A 73 15.16 10.63 12.21
CA ARG A 73 15.17 11.30 10.89
C ARG A 73 15.85 10.48 9.79
N MET A 74 15.59 9.18 9.78
CA MET A 74 16.09 8.27 8.75
C MET A 74 15.37 8.51 7.41
N PRO A 75 16.01 8.17 6.27
CA PRO A 75 15.35 8.22 4.98
C PRO A 75 14.15 7.28 4.94
N LYS A 76 13.08 7.70 4.26
CA LYS A 76 11.89 6.85 4.09
C LYS A 76 12.22 5.67 3.19
N ALA A 77 11.71 4.50 3.56
CA ALA A 77 11.74 3.33 2.69
C ALA A 77 10.96 3.59 1.39
N VAL A 78 11.48 3.05 0.29
CA VAL A 78 10.90 3.16 -1.06
C VAL A 78 10.78 1.77 -1.68
N GLY A 79 9.80 1.57 -2.57
CA GLY A 79 9.59 0.30 -3.27
C GLY A 79 9.31 -0.87 -2.31
N GLU A 80 9.91 -2.03 -2.59
CA GLU A 80 9.75 -3.27 -1.81
C GLU A 80 10.13 -3.11 -0.33
N GLN A 81 11.05 -2.19 -0.03
CA GLN A 81 11.47 -1.89 1.34
C GLN A 81 10.34 -1.29 2.19
N PHE A 82 9.35 -0.65 1.55
CA PHE A 82 8.21 -0.07 2.24
C PHE A 82 7.28 -1.14 2.80
N ASP A 83 7.13 -2.25 2.09
CA ASP A 83 6.25 -3.37 2.46
C ASP A 83 6.86 -4.21 3.60
N LEU A 84 8.18 -4.15 3.78
CA LEU A 84 8.86 -4.78 4.90
C LEU A 84 8.55 -4.08 6.23
N LYS A 85 8.57 -4.87 7.32
CA LYS A 85 8.38 -4.34 8.68
C LYS A 85 9.51 -3.38 9.05
N PRO A 86 9.26 -2.37 9.91
CA PRO A 86 10.27 -1.36 10.26
C PRO A 86 11.59 -1.93 10.78
N ARG A 87 11.57 -3.06 11.49
CA ARG A 87 12.78 -3.75 11.99
C ARG A 87 13.53 -4.57 10.95
N GLU A 88 12.83 -5.02 9.91
CA GLU A 88 13.40 -5.85 8.83
C GLU A 88 14.02 -5.00 7.71
N ARG A 89 13.74 -3.69 7.74
CA ARG A 89 14.33 -2.74 6.80
C ARG A 89 15.81 -2.55 7.09
N GLY A 90 16.63 -2.77 6.07
CA GLY A 90 18.00 -2.28 6.00
C GLY A 90 18.10 -0.82 5.56
N PHE A 91 19.18 -0.18 5.99
CA PHE A 91 19.59 1.17 5.57
C PHE A 91 21.00 1.12 5.01
N ALA A 92 21.27 1.96 4.00
CA ALA A 92 22.60 2.09 3.42
C ALA A 92 23.64 2.46 4.49
N SER A 93 24.83 1.86 4.40
CA SER A 93 25.95 2.14 5.29
C SER A 93 26.37 3.63 5.19
N GLY A 94 26.63 4.26 6.35
CA GLY A 94 27.05 5.66 6.43
C GLY A 94 25.96 6.68 6.74
N ILE A 95 24.68 6.27 6.82
CA ILE A 95 23.59 7.16 7.25
C ILE A 95 23.44 7.10 8.77
N ALA A 96 23.88 8.13 9.47
CA ALA A 96 23.75 8.23 10.92
C ALA A 96 22.40 8.85 11.34
N PRO A 97 21.81 8.42 12.47
CA PRO A 97 20.66 9.08 13.06
C PRO A 97 20.91 10.55 13.38
N ARG A 98 19.91 11.40 13.14
CA ARG A 98 19.98 12.84 13.43
C ARG A 98 19.16 13.18 14.68
N LYS A 99 19.29 14.43 15.13
CA LYS A 99 18.49 14.96 16.24
C LYS A 99 16.97 14.88 15.93
N PRO A 100 16.13 14.61 16.95
CA PRO A 100 14.68 14.53 16.77
C PRO A 100 14.09 15.79 16.15
N MET A 101 13.06 15.60 15.34
CA MET A 101 12.25 16.69 14.80
C MET A 101 11.34 17.23 15.89
N GLU A 102 11.30 18.54 16.11
CA GLU A 102 10.30 19.12 17.02
C GLU A 102 8.90 19.02 16.39
N LEU A 103 7.93 18.47 17.13
CA LEU A 103 6.54 18.37 16.70
C LEU A 103 5.68 19.17 17.67
N THR A 104 4.90 20.12 17.14
CA THR A 104 3.88 20.86 17.91
C THR A 104 2.48 20.34 17.58
N ILE A 105 1.55 20.44 18.52
CA ILE A 105 0.16 20.00 18.31
C ILE A 105 -0.47 20.74 17.12
N GLU A 106 -0.20 22.04 17.02
CA GLU A 106 -0.68 22.90 15.93
C GLU A 106 -0.13 22.49 14.57
N SER A 107 1.18 22.19 14.47
CA SER A 107 1.78 21.74 13.21
C SER A 107 1.24 20.38 12.78
N ILE A 108 0.99 19.47 13.72
CA ILE A 108 0.34 18.18 13.46
C ILE A 108 -1.08 18.41 12.93
N ALA A 109 -1.87 19.27 13.58
CA ALA A 109 -3.23 19.57 13.17
C ALA A 109 -3.27 20.22 11.77
N LYS A 110 -2.35 21.17 11.50
CA LYS A 110 -2.20 21.81 10.19
C LYS A 110 -1.86 20.79 9.11
N MET A 111 -0.91 19.88 9.38
CA MET A 111 -0.53 18.82 8.45
C MET A 111 -1.72 17.89 8.14
N GLN A 112 -2.51 17.54 9.17
CA GLN A 112 -3.72 16.72 8.98
C GLN A 112 -4.80 17.46 8.18
N ALA A 113 -5.01 18.76 8.44
CA ALA A 113 -5.99 19.58 7.72
C ALA A 113 -5.59 19.82 6.26
N GLN A 114 -4.31 20.03 5.99
CA GLN A 114 -3.79 20.16 4.62
C GLN A 114 -3.96 18.84 3.86
N ALA A 115 -3.59 17.71 4.47
CA ALA A 115 -3.76 16.40 3.84
C ALA A 115 -5.24 16.07 3.54
N SER A 116 -6.17 16.42 4.44
CA SER A 116 -7.60 16.22 4.18
C SER A 116 -8.11 17.14 3.07
N ALA A 117 -7.69 18.41 3.06
CA ALA A 117 -8.09 19.36 2.01
C ALA A 117 -7.54 18.96 0.62
N GLU A 118 -6.31 18.46 0.56
CA GLU A 118 -5.70 17.99 -0.69
C GLU A 118 -6.39 16.72 -1.21
N TYR A 119 -6.74 15.78 -0.32
CA TYR A 119 -7.56 14.62 -0.67
C TYR A 119 -8.94 15.04 -1.20
N GLU A 120 -9.61 15.97 -0.52
CA GLU A 120 -10.90 16.51 -0.96
C GLU A 120 -10.79 17.22 -2.31
N ALA A 121 -9.71 17.98 -2.56
CA ALA A 121 -9.45 18.64 -3.83
C ALA A 121 -9.17 17.62 -4.95
N GLY A 122 -8.41 16.56 -4.67
CA GLY A 122 -8.14 15.46 -5.61
C GLY A 122 -9.38 14.63 -5.96
N ASN A 123 -10.35 14.54 -5.05
CA ASN A 123 -11.64 13.90 -5.31
C ASN A 123 -12.66 14.84 -6.01
N LYS A 124 -12.37 16.15 -6.03
CA LYS A 124 -13.07 17.18 -6.83
C LYS A 124 -12.39 17.40 -8.18
N ARG A 125 -11.91 16.35 -8.85
CA ARG A 125 -11.71 16.46 -10.31
C ARG A 125 -13.10 16.74 -10.89
N PRO A 126 -13.32 17.83 -11.63
CA PRO A 126 -14.57 17.97 -12.35
C PRO A 126 -14.71 16.70 -13.19
N ASN A 127 -15.92 16.14 -13.21
CA ASN A 127 -16.32 15.21 -14.26
C ASN A 127 -16.15 15.95 -15.59
N SER A 128 -14.92 15.98 -16.10
CA SER A 128 -14.58 16.60 -17.37
C SER A 128 -15.12 15.65 -18.41
N GLY A 129 -16.40 15.83 -18.73
CA GLY A 129 -17.05 15.22 -19.88
C GLY A 129 -16.29 15.60 -21.15
N TYR A 130 -15.37 14.74 -21.54
CA TYR A 130 -14.96 14.56 -22.94
C TYR A 130 -15.86 13.44 -23.50
N GLY A 131 -16.74 13.65 -24.47
CA GLY A 131 -17.09 14.84 -25.22
C GLY A 131 -18.47 14.65 -25.85
N SER A 132 -19.23 15.74 -25.87
CA SER A 132 -20.32 15.92 -26.83
C SER A 132 -19.72 15.98 -28.23
N GLY A 133 -20.14 15.08 -29.13
CA GLY A 133 -19.74 15.17 -30.53
C GLY A 133 -19.80 13.85 -31.32
N LYS A 134 -21.02 13.36 -31.59
CA LYS A 134 -21.53 12.94 -32.91
C LYS A 134 -22.78 12.09 -32.74
N SER A 135 -23.91 12.77 -32.89
CA SER A 135 -25.20 12.19 -33.21
C SER A 135 -25.11 11.44 -34.53
N PHE A 136 -25.29 10.12 -34.50
CA PHE A 136 -25.95 9.38 -35.58
C PHE A 136 -27.03 8.54 -34.91
N GLY A 137 -28.29 8.89 -35.19
CA GLY A 137 -29.44 8.25 -34.59
C GLY A 137 -29.61 6.80 -35.08
N ASN A 138 -30.20 5.95 -34.24
CA ASN A 138 -31.58 5.48 -34.39
C ASN A 138 -31.85 4.44 -33.29
N GLY A 139 -33.03 4.45 -32.66
CA GLY A 139 -33.40 3.40 -31.70
C GLY A 139 -34.25 3.86 -30.52
N SER A 140 -35.50 4.16 -30.83
CA SER A 140 -36.62 4.35 -29.90
C SER A 140 -36.73 3.24 -28.84
N GLY A 141 -36.83 3.63 -27.57
CA GLY A 141 -37.15 2.71 -26.46
C GLY A 141 -37.59 3.47 -25.21
N LYS A 142 -38.80 4.03 -25.24
CA LYS A 142 -39.51 4.56 -24.07
C LYS A 142 -39.80 3.40 -23.11
N SER A 143 -39.34 3.47 -21.86
CA SER A 143 -40.07 2.84 -20.75
C SER A 143 -39.88 3.60 -19.45
N SER A 144 -41.02 3.73 -18.79
CA SER A 144 -41.38 4.54 -17.64
C SER A 144 -40.81 4.06 -16.31
N GLY A 145 -40.39 5.02 -15.48
CA GLY A 145 -40.74 5.16 -14.06
C GLY A 145 -40.50 3.98 -13.10
N LYS A 146 -39.60 4.20 -12.13
CA LYS A 146 -39.86 3.98 -10.69
C LYS A 146 -38.72 4.55 -9.83
N LYS A 147 -39.04 5.52 -8.97
CA LYS A 147 -38.26 5.82 -7.75
C LYS A 147 -38.54 4.74 -6.70
N PRO A 148 -37.53 4.35 -5.91
CA PRO A 148 -37.69 4.25 -4.45
C PRO A 148 -36.53 5.01 -3.77
N THR A 149 -36.77 6.06 -2.96
CA THR A 149 -37.02 6.03 -1.50
C THR A 149 -35.99 5.26 -0.66
N GLY A 150 -35.16 6.01 0.08
CA GLY A 150 -34.73 5.67 1.45
C GLY A 150 -33.52 4.74 1.65
N GLY A 151 -32.54 5.21 2.43
CA GLY A 151 -31.61 4.35 3.18
C GLY A 151 -30.12 4.57 2.92
N ARG A 152 -29.50 5.58 3.56
CA ARG A 152 -28.04 5.68 3.69
C ARG A 152 -27.57 4.72 4.78
N GLY A 153 -27.08 3.54 4.38
CA GLY A 153 -26.32 2.64 5.24
C GLY A 153 -24.83 2.98 5.17
N THR A 154 -24.25 3.34 6.31
CA THR A 154 -22.80 3.41 6.55
C THR A 154 -22.26 1.99 6.70
N GLY A 155 -21.28 1.60 5.89
CA GLY A 155 -20.61 0.30 6.00
C GLY A 155 -19.47 0.16 4.99
N SER A 156 -18.35 0.85 5.24
CA SER A 156 -17.12 0.67 4.45
C SER A 156 -16.39 -0.59 4.94
N GLY A 157 -16.72 -1.74 4.35
CA GLY A 157 -15.96 -2.98 4.51
C GLY A 157 -14.74 -2.99 3.58
N TYR A 158 -13.55 -3.15 4.16
CA TYR A 158 -12.37 -3.59 3.43
C TYR A 158 -12.47 -5.12 3.30
N ALA A 159 -12.66 -5.62 2.08
CA ALA A 159 -12.59 -7.04 1.78
C ALA A 159 -11.51 -7.24 0.72
N SER A 160 -10.33 -7.68 1.16
CA SER A 160 -9.28 -8.22 0.29
C SER A 160 -9.40 -9.74 0.35
N SER A 161 -10.15 -10.32 -0.58
CA SER A 161 -10.27 -11.77 -0.72
C SER A 161 -9.15 -12.32 -1.62
N ASN A 162 -8.17 -12.94 -0.97
CA ASN A 162 -7.27 -13.93 -1.54
C ASN A 162 -8.01 -15.27 -1.61
N SER A 163 -8.20 -15.84 -2.79
CA SER A 163 -8.70 -17.22 -2.95
C SER A 163 -8.08 -17.90 -4.16
N ASN A 164 -6.97 -18.58 -3.90
CA ASN A 164 -6.56 -19.79 -4.58
C ASN A 164 -7.64 -20.88 -4.42
N SER A 165 -7.64 -21.89 -5.30
CA SER A 165 -8.39 -23.15 -5.30
C SER A 165 -9.72 -23.23 -6.09
N GLN A 166 -9.61 -23.49 -7.40
CA GLN A 166 -10.65 -24.17 -8.16
C GLN A 166 -10.51 -25.69 -8.00
N ARG A 167 -11.24 -26.24 -7.03
CA ARG A 167 -11.74 -27.62 -7.08
C ARG A 167 -13.08 -27.59 -7.82
N ARG A 168 -13.18 -28.26 -8.97
CA ARG A 168 -14.47 -28.60 -9.58
C ARG A 168 -14.44 -30.05 -10.01
N SER A 169 -15.16 -30.87 -9.25
CA SER A 169 -15.38 -32.30 -9.45
C SER A 169 -16.74 -32.50 -10.10
N GLU A 170 -16.79 -32.90 -11.38
CA GLU A 170 -17.98 -33.55 -11.95
C GLU A 170 -17.52 -34.64 -12.94
N LEU A 171 -17.76 -35.88 -12.54
CA LEU A 171 -17.74 -37.07 -13.38
C LEU A 171 -18.90 -37.00 -14.39
N ARG A 172 -18.64 -37.34 -15.65
CA ARG A 172 -19.21 -38.55 -16.30
C ARG A 172 -19.23 -38.47 -17.85
N ASN A 173 -18.77 -39.58 -18.44
CA ASN A 173 -18.99 -40.13 -19.78
C ASN A 173 -18.06 -39.70 -20.95
N GLU A 174 -17.02 -40.52 -21.11
CA GLU A 174 -16.46 -40.99 -22.40
C GLU A 174 -17.55 -41.56 -23.34
N PRO A 175 -17.36 -41.54 -24.68
CA PRO A 175 -16.59 -42.61 -25.33
C PRO A 175 -15.83 -42.30 -26.64
N ARG A 176 -14.86 -43.20 -26.90
CA ARG A 176 -14.36 -43.70 -28.20
C ARG A 176 -13.27 -42.92 -28.94
N ASN A 177 -12.05 -43.37 -28.69
CA ASN A 177 -11.14 -44.03 -29.65
C ASN A 177 -11.45 -43.77 -31.15
N ASP A 178 -10.60 -42.99 -31.80
CA ASP A 178 -10.23 -43.25 -33.19
C ASP A 178 -8.72 -42.99 -33.38
N SER A 179 -8.07 -44.00 -33.91
CA SER A 179 -6.63 -44.10 -34.14
C SER A 179 -6.36 -43.71 -35.59
N ARG A 180 -5.50 -42.72 -35.84
CA ARG A 180 -4.75 -42.55 -37.12
C ARG A 180 -3.65 -41.51 -36.90
N MET A 181 -2.39 -41.92 -36.71
CA MET A 181 -1.44 -42.22 -37.80
C MET A 181 -1.26 -41.04 -38.76
N ALA A 182 -0.18 -40.27 -38.58
CA ALA A 182 0.76 -39.95 -39.65
C ALA A 182 1.88 -39.05 -39.11
N GLU A 183 3.04 -39.66 -38.93
CA GLU A 183 4.32 -38.98 -38.99
C GLU A 183 4.46 -38.27 -40.34
N ARG A 184 4.98 -37.04 -40.35
CA ARG A 184 5.68 -36.55 -41.53
C ARG A 184 6.79 -35.57 -41.14
N SER A 185 7.99 -36.05 -41.37
CA SER A 185 9.28 -35.38 -41.38
C SER A 185 9.30 -34.15 -42.30
N GLY A 186 9.88 -33.04 -41.80
CA GLY A 186 10.59 -31.91 -42.45
C GLY A 186 10.16 -31.35 -43.84
N PRO A 187 10.86 -30.33 -44.40
CA PRO A 187 12.09 -29.67 -43.93
C PRO A 187 11.98 -28.12 -43.81
N SER A 188 12.98 -27.52 -43.16
CA SER A 188 13.31 -26.08 -43.24
C SER A 188 13.88 -25.72 -44.62
N PRO A 189 13.57 -24.51 -45.13
CA PRO A 189 14.62 -23.56 -45.53
C PRO A 189 14.24 -22.12 -45.14
N SER A 190 15.10 -21.40 -44.42
CA SER A 190 16.11 -20.46 -44.97
C SER A 190 15.55 -19.08 -45.34
N THR A 191 16.26 -18.07 -44.81
CA THR A 191 16.32 -16.64 -45.19
C THR A 191 15.04 -15.81 -45.07
N ASP A 192 15.04 -14.83 -44.17
CA ASP A 192 15.15 -13.43 -44.61
C ASP A 192 15.38 -12.49 -43.42
N ASP A 193 16.40 -11.67 -43.60
CA ASP A 193 16.85 -10.54 -42.80
C ASP A 193 15.71 -9.55 -42.51
N ASN A 194 15.40 -9.34 -41.22
CA ASN A 194 14.73 -8.12 -40.76
C ASN A 194 15.78 -7.22 -40.11
N ASP A 195 16.53 -6.51 -40.94
CA ASP A 195 17.31 -5.34 -40.53
C ASP A 195 16.37 -4.11 -40.52
N PRO A 196 16.08 -3.50 -39.33
CA PRO A 196 15.09 -2.44 -39.20
C PRO A 196 15.60 -1.04 -39.56
N TRP A 197 16.78 -0.88 -40.18
CA TRP A 197 17.35 0.44 -40.49
C TRP A 197 17.73 0.63 -41.97
N GLY A 198 16.73 0.43 -42.84
CA GLY A 198 16.85 0.64 -44.28
C GLY A 198 17.58 1.94 -44.67
N THR A 199 18.70 1.79 -45.37
CA THR A 199 19.38 2.89 -46.06
C THR A 199 19.75 2.43 -47.48
N LYS A 200 19.01 2.95 -48.47
CA LYS A 200 19.36 2.83 -49.89
C LYS A 200 20.38 3.89 -50.29
N ARG A 201 21.17 3.54 -51.33
CA ARG A 201 21.61 4.34 -52.50
C ARG A 201 23.13 4.45 -52.64
N GLY A 202 23.59 4.23 -53.87
CA GLY A 202 24.94 4.47 -54.37
C GLY A 202 25.26 3.52 -55.51
#